data_AF-A0A0F8Z147-F1
#
_entry.id   AF-A0A0F8Z147-F1
#
_cell.length_a   1.000
_cell.length_b   1.000
_cell.length_c   1.000
_cell.angle_alpha   90.00
_cell.angle_beta   90.00
_cell.angle_gamma   90.00
#
_symmetry.space_group_name_H-M   'P 1'
#
loop_
_entity.id
_entity.type
_entity.pdbx_description
1 polymer ?
#
loop_
_entity_poly.entity_id
_entity_poly.type
_entity_poly.pdbx_seq_one_letter_code
_entity_poly.pdbx_strand_id
1 'polypeptide(L)'
;YNQNKSFAYYIFPSKDNYDENEEKILRNTLRQFFKKVINTHSQGLIFNLDFIPYLGKPTIILSSVPEINDILYTKLKKIGDGVNIIIDDSIFKEGKIYESLQNTFPPNTAKIVNLVLSYEFINDYNLFKTVLKSLL
;
A
#
# COMPACT_ATOMS: atom_id res chain seq x y z
N TYR A 1 -0.74 10.01 22.71
CA TYR A 1 -1.77 9.71 21.69
C TYR A 1 -1.14 8.91 20.55
N ASN A 2 -1.19 7.57 20.62
CA ASN A 2 -0.95 6.55 19.55
C ASN A 2 -0.45 5.21 20.12
N GLN A 3 -1.11 4.62 21.12
CA GLN A 3 -0.63 3.37 21.72
C GLN A 3 -1.22 2.08 21.10
N ASN A 4 -2.20 2.15 20.18
CA ASN A 4 -2.87 0.95 19.64
C ASN A 4 -2.81 0.77 18.11
N LYS A 5 -2.01 1.56 17.38
CA LYS A 5 -1.82 1.35 15.92
C LYS A 5 -0.41 0.81 15.67
N SER A 6 -0.33 -0.43 15.22
CA SER A 6 0.93 -1.07 14.83
C SER A 6 1.13 -0.91 13.33
N PHE A 7 2.33 -0.49 12.93
CA PHE A 7 2.76 -0.41 11.53
C PHE A 7 3.90 -1.41 11.32
N ALA A 8 3.86 -2.12 10.21
CA ALA A 8 4.93 -3.00 9.78
C ALA A 8 5.14 -2.80 8.28
N TYR A 9 6.38 -2.98 7.84
CA TYR A 9 6.73 -3.00 6.42
C TYR A 9 7.39 -4.33 6.08
N TYR A 10 7.21 -4.74 4.82
CA TYR A 10 7.80 -5.94 4.27
C TYR A 10 8.42 -5.57 2.93
N ILE A 11 9.71 -5.86 2.76
CA ILE A 11 10.46 -5.60 1.53
C ILE A 11 10.94 -6.95 1.02
N PHE A 12 10.59 -7.27 -0.22
CA PHE A 12 11.02 -8.48 -0.89
C PHE A 12 11.81 -8.11 -2.15
N PRO A 13 13.13 -8.40 -2.20
CA PRO A 13 13.92 -8.18 -3.39
C PRO A 13 13.58 -9.26 -4.43
N SER A 14 12.86 -8.87 -5.48
CA SER A 14 12.64 -9.73 -6.65
C SER A 14 13.73 -9.48 -7.69
N LYS A 15 14.24 -10.55 -8.29
CA LYS A 15 15.17 -10.53 -9.42
C LYS A 15 14.46 -10.82 -10.73
N ASP A 16 13.50 -11.74 -10.70
CA ASP A 16 12.88 -12.32 -11.89
C ASP A 16 11.41 -11.90 -12.05
N ASN A 17 11.04 -10.73 -11.50
CA ASN A 17 9.69 -10.16 -11.53
C ASN A 17 8.62 -11.15 -11.05
N TYR A 18 8.86 -11.70 -9.86
CA TYR A 18 7.97 -12.60 -9.15
C TYR A 18 7.64 -13.83 -9.99
N ASP A 19 8.67 -14.59 -10.37
CA ASP A 19 8.50 -15.94 -10.91
C ASP A 19 7.79 -16.86 -9.88
N GLU A 20 7.44 -18.07 -10.29
CA GLU A 20 6.68 -19.00 -9.42
C GLU A 20 7.42 -19.30 -8.09
N ASN A 21 8.75 -19.36 -8.12
CA ASN A 21 9.57 -19.64 -6.94
C ASN A 21 9.60 -18.44 -5.99
N GLU A 22 9.87 -17.25 -6.51
CA GLU A 22 9.82 -16.00 -5.75
C GLU A 22 8.44 -15.77 -5.16
N GLU A 23 7.38 -16.00 -5.93
CA GLU A 23 6.01 -15.87 -5.47
C GLU A 23 5.68 -16.88 -4.35
N LYS A 24 6.20 -18.11 -4.44
CA LYS A 24 6.09 -19.10 -3.37
C LYS A 24 6.82 -18.64 -2.10
N ILE A 25 8.03 -18.08 -2.22
CA ILE A 25 8.80 -17.55 -1.07
C ILE A 25 8.07 -16.36 -0.44
N LEU A 26 7.59 -15.42 -1.27
CA LEU A 26 6.79 -14.28 -0.87
C LEU A 26 5.57 -14.71 -0.06
N ARG A 27 4.75 -15.62 -0.61
CA ARG A 27 3.57 -16.16 0.08
C ARG A 27 3.92 -16.83 1.40
N ASN A 28 4.96 -17.65 1.43
CA ASN A 28 5.38 -18.36 2.65
C ASN A 28 5.85 -17.41 3.75
N THR A 29 6.68 -16.43 3.40
CA THR A 29 7.19 -15.44 4.36
C THR A 29 6.09 -14.54 4.89
N LEU A 30 5.20 -14.04 4.02
CA LEU A 30 4.03 -13.26 4.44
C LEU A 30 3.13 -14.05 5.39
N ARG A 31 2.82 -15.32 5.07
CA ARG A 31 2.02 -16.20 5.95
C ARG A 31 2.69 -16.44 7.30
N GLN A 32 4.01 -16.56 7.33
CA GLN A 32 4.75 -16.80 8.56
C GLN A 32 4.78 -15.56 9.46
N PHE A 33 5.14 -14.39 8.91
CA PHE A 33 5.29 -13.16 9.68
C PHE A 33 3.94 -12.52 10.06
N PHE A 34 2.94 -12.63 9.19
CA PHE A 34 1.62 -12.04 9.40
C PHE A 34 0.55 -13.08 9.79
N LYS A 35 0.97 -14.25 10.28
CA LYS A 35 0.06 -15.34 10.72
C LYS A 35 -1.04 -14.87 11.67
N LYS A 36 -0.74 -13.93 12.57
CA LYS A 36 -1.74 -13.38 13.49
C LYS A 36 -2.80 -12.57 12.73
N VAL A 37 -2.38 -11.68 11.83
CA VAL A 37 -3.28 -10.85 11.00
C VAL A 37 -4.19 -11.72 10.13
N ILE A 38 -3.64 -12.79 9.55
CA ILE A 38 -4.39 -13.72 8.70
C ILE A 38 -5.44 -14.51 9.51
N ASN A 39 -5.15 -14.83 10.78
CA ASN A 39 -6.03 -15.67 11.61
C ASN A 39 -6.97 -14.87 12.53
N THR A 40 -6.82 -13.55 12.62
CA THR A 40 -7.72 -12.68 13.38
C THR A 40 -8.74 -12.02 12.46
N HIS A 41 -9.99 -11.91 12.90
CA HIS A 41 -11.04 -11.14 12.21
C HIS A 41 -10.81 -9.61 12.27
N SER A 42 -9.59 -9.18 12.56
CA SER A 42 -9.20 -7.77 12.58
C SER A 42 -8.95 -7.32 11.15
N GLN A 43 -9.71 -6.33 10.68
CA GLN A 43 -9.51 -5.74 9.35
C GLN A 43 -8.19 -4.94 9.31
N GLY A 44 -7.12 -5.57 8.82
CA GLY A 44 -5.86 -4.89 8.51
C GLY A 44 -5.94 -4.12 7.20
N LEU A 45 -5.17 -3.04 7.07
CA LEU A 45 -4.93 -2.37 5.78
C LEU A 45 -3.53 -2.73 5.29
N ILE A 46 -3.45 -3.26 4.07
CA ILE A 46 -2.19 -3.55 3.39
C ILE A 46 -2.04 -2.54 2.27
N PHE A 47 -1.00 -1.71 2.35
CA PHE A 47 -0.64 -0.82 1.25
C PHE A 47 0.42 -1.49 0.39
N ASN A 48 0.05 -1.88 -0.83
CA ASN A 48 1.00 -2.29 -1.86
C ASN A 48 1.55 -1.02 -2.51
N LEU A 49 2.78 -0.66 -2.11
CA LEU A 49 3.40 0.61 -2.45
C LEU A 49 4.32 0.46 -3.67
N ASP A 50 4.18 1.37 -4.62
CA ASP A 50 5.11 1.54 -5.73
C ASP A 50 5.41 3.03 -5.99
N PHE A 51 6.41 3.30 -6.82
CA PHE A 51 6.79 4.64 -7.21
C PHE A 51 6.87 4.84 -8.72
N ILE A 52 6.39 5.98 -9.19
CA ILE A 52 6.45 6.38 -10.60
C ILE A 52 7.35 7.61 -10.80
N PRO A 53 7.80 7.88 -12.04
CA PRO A 53 8.58 9.06 -12.36
C PRO A 53 7.93 10.38 -11.95
N TYR A 54 8.74 11.45 -11.96
CA TYR A 54 8.32 12.81 -11.64
C TYR A 54 7.12 13.26 -12.49
N LEU A 55 6.11 13.84 -11.83
CA LEU A 55 4.90 14.39 -12.43
C LEU A 55 4.80 15.92 -12.29
N GLY A 56 5.87 16.56 -11.78
CA GLY A 56 5.94 18.01 -11.56
C GLY A 56 5.33 18.47 -10.23
N LYS A 57 4.55 17.62 -9.57
CA LYS A 57 4.00 17.83 -8.23
C LYS A 57 3.94 16.50 -7.49
N PRO A 58 4.21 16.46 -6.16
CA PRO A 58 4.00 15.25 -5.36
C PRO A 58 2.59 14.70 -5.56
N THR A 59 2.50 13.50 -6.11
CA THR A 59 1.24 12.88 -6.52
C THR A 59 1.07 11.51 -5.88
N ILE A 60 -0.07 11.31 -5.24
CA ILE A 60 -0.52 10.04 -4.68
C ILE A 60 -1.58 9.49 -5.61
N ILE A 61 -1.40 8.27 -6.12
CA ILE A 61 -2.40 7.56 -6.89
C ILE A 61 -2.87 6.35 -6.08
N LEU A 62 -4.17 6.23 -5.87
CA LEU A 62 -4.81 5.14 -5.13
C LEU A 62 -5.63 4.28 -6.08
N SER A 63 -5.56 2.95 -5.91
CA SER A 63 -6.56 2.07 -6.51
C SER A 63 -7.93 2.38 -5.92
N SER A 64 -8.97 2.32 -6.74
CA SER A 64 -10.34 2.48 -6.29
C SER A 64 -10.77 1.28 -5.46
N VAL A 65 -10.78 1.47 -4.14
CA VAL A 65 -11.38 0.53 -3.19
C VAL A 65 -12.55 1.26 -2.51
N PRO A 66 -13.78 1.15 -3.05
CA PRO A 66 -14.91 2.00 -2.65
C PRO A 66 -15.13 2.08 -1.14
N GLU A 67 -14.93 0.97 -0.44
CA GLU A 67 -15.14 0.84 1.01
C GLU A 67 -14.21 1.71 1.87
N ILE A 68 -13.04 2.11 1.35
CA ILE A 68 -12.02 2.85 2.11
C ILE A 68 -11.57 4.15 1.43
N ASN A 69 -11.91 4.36 0.16
CA ASN A 69 -11.49 5.52 -0.63
C ASN A 69 -11.81 6.84 0.07
N ASP A 70 -13.04 7.00 0.56
CA ASP A 70 -13.47 8.23 1.24
C ASP A 70 -12.67 8.49 2.53
N ILE A 71 -12.35 7.43 3.26
CA ILE A 71 -11.56 7.50 4.49
C ILE A 71 -10.12 7.92 4.16
N LEU A 72 -9.50 7.27 3.17
CA LEU A 72 -8.14 7.58 2.74
C LEU A 72 -8.05 8.97 2.15
N TYR A 73 -8.99 9.35 1.28
CA TYR A 73 -9.05 10.67 0.67
C TYR A 73 -9.18 11.75 1.74
N THR A 74 -10.06 11.57 2.73
CA THR A 74 -10.23 12.51 3.85
C THR A 74 -8.96 12.64 4.69
N LYS A 75 -8.25 11.52 4.95
CA LYS A 75 -6.97 11.52 5.67
C LYS A 75 -5.89 12.27 4.89
N LEU A 76 -5.74 11.98 3.61
CA LEU A 76 -4.69 12.53 2.75
C LEU A 76 -4.94 14.00 2.41
N LYS A 77 -6.19 14.44 2.28
CA LYS A 77 -6.53 15.85 2.04
C LYS A 77 -6.05 16.78 3.16
N LYS A 78 -5.86 16.27 4.38
CA LYS A 78 -5.29 17.04 5.51
C LYS A 78 -3.82 17.41 5.33
N ILE A 79 -3.12 16.77 4.38
CA ILE A 79 -1.73 17.10 4.03
C ILE A 79 -1.67 18.45 3.30
N GLY A 80 -2.80 18.92 2.78
CA GLY A 80 -2.95 20.24 2.15
C GLY A 80 -2.77 20.20 0.64
N ASP A 81 -2.92 21.36 0.01
CA ASP A 81 -2.94 21.50 -1.46
C ASP A 81 -1.57 21.27 -2.13
N GLY A 82 -0.52 21.00 -1.36
CA GLY A 82 0.82 20.67 -1.86
C GLY A 82 0.92 19.30 -2.54
N VAL A 83 -0.07 18.42 -2.33
CA VAL A 83 -0.10 17.05 -2.88
C VAL A 83 -1.28 16.90 -3.83
N ASN A 84 -1.04 16.28 -4.99
CA ASN A 84 -2.10 15.83 -5.88
C ASN A 84 -2.56 14.42 -5.45
N ILE A 85 -3.87 14.18 -5.42
CA ILE A 85 -4.44 12.88 -5.05
C ILE A 85 -5.35 12.43 -6.19
N ILE A 86 -5.02 11.29 -6.77
CA ILE A 86 -5.74 10.67 -7.90
C ILE A 86 -6.28 9.32 -7.44
N ILE A 87 -7.53 9.02 -7.80
CA ILE A 87 -8.11 7.68 -7.66
C ILE A 87 -8.24 7.12 -9.08
N ASP A 88 -7.47 6.08 -9.39
CA ASP A 88 -7.43 5.49 -10.72
C ASP A 88 -7.02 4.01 -10.63
N ASP A 89 -7.89 3.12 -11.11
CA ASP A 89 -7.59 1.68 -11.15
C ASP A 89 -6.74 1.28 -12.34
N SER A 90 -6.71 2.08 -13.41
CA SER A 90 -6.13 1.68 -14.70
C SER A 90 -4.66 1.33 -14.58
N ILE A 91 -3.91 2.07 -13.76
CA ILE A 91 -2.48 1.87 -13.54
C ILE A 91 -2.14 0.63 -12.70
N PHE A 92 -3.14 0.04 -12.02
CA PHE A 92 -2.97 -1.11 -11.14
C PHE A 92 -3.46 -2.43 -11.76
N LYS A 93 -4.04 -2.37 -12.95
CA LYS A 93 -4.49 -3.57 -13.67
C LYS A 93 -3.29 -4.44 -14.01
N GLU A 94 -3.48 -5.77 -13.95
CA GLU A 94 -2.48 -6.79 -14.35
C GLU A 94 -1.25 -6.91 -13.43
N GLY A 95 -1.27 -6.29 -12.24
CA GLY A 95 -0.17 -6.42 -11.27
C GLY A 95 -0.15 -7.80 -10.60
N LYS A 96 0.82 -8.66 -10.96
CA LYS A 96 1.03 -10.00 -10.35
C LYS A 96 1.05 -9.99 -8.82
N ILE A 97 1.62 -8.94 -8.22
CA ILE A 97 1.72 -8.83 -6.76
C ILE A 97 0.37 -8.62 -6.10
N TYR A 98 -0.52 -7.86 -6.73
CA TYR A 98 -1.84 -7.61 -6.18
C TYR A 98 -2.63 -8.91 -6.04
N GLU A 99 -2.61 -9.75 -7.08
CA GLU A 99 -3.22 -11.08 -7.06
C GLU A 99 -2.58 -11.99 -6.00
N SER A 100 -1.24 -11.97 -5.89
CA SER A 100 -0.52 -12.76 -4.88
C SER A 100 -0.89 -12.36 -3.45
N LEU A 101 -1.06 -11.06 -3.19
CA LEU A 101 -1.50 -10.53 -1.91
C LEU A 101 -2.94 -10.95 -1.60
N GLN A 102 -3.85 -10.88 -2.58
CA GLN A 102 -5.25 -11.34 -2.41
C GLN A 102 -5.33 -12.84 -2.08
N ASN A 103 -4.47 -13.65 -2.69
CA ASN A 103 -4.35 -15.09 -2.40
C ASN A 103 -3.72 -15.39 -1.03
N THR A 104 -2.97 -14.44 -0.48
CA THR A 104 -2.30 -14.57 0.82
C THR A 104 -3.19 -14.11 1.96
N PHE A 105 -3.93 -13.03 1.75
CA PHE A 105 -4.77 -12.36 2.75
C PHE A 105 -6.24 -12.39 2.30
N PRO A 106 -7.05 -13.30 2.86
CA PRO A 106 -8.47 -13.38 2.54
C PRO A 106 -9.19 -12.03 2.71
N PRO A 107 -10.20 -11.69 1.88
CA PRO A 107 -10.85 -10.37 1.88
C PRO A 107 -11.49 -9.93 3.20
N ASN A 108 -11.78 -10.88 4.09
CA ASN A 108 -12.34 -10.65 5.43
C ASN A 108 -11.26 -10.34 6.49
N THR A 109 -9.97 -10.57 6.18
CA THR A 109 -8.84 -10.36 7.10
C THR A 109 -8.10 -9.05 6.83
N ALA A 110 -7.94 -8.69 5.57
CA ALA A 110 -7.28 -7.45 5.20
C ALA A 110 -7.89 -6.86 3.92
N LYS A 111 -7.82 -5.53 3.83
CA LYS A 111 -8.08 -4.80 2.58
C LYS A 111 -6.74 -4.39 1.99
N ILE A 112 -6.56 -4.71 0.71
CA ILE A 112 -5.35 -4.38 -0.04
C ILE A 112 -5.62 -3.10 -0.82
N VAL A 113 -4.75 -2.12 -0.66
CA VAL A 113 -4.79 -0.82 -1.31
C VAL A 113 -3.54 -0.69 -2.14
N ASN A 114 -3.66 -0.59 -3.46
CA ASN A 114 -2.51 -0.23 -4.27
C ASN A 114 -2.32 1.29 -4.18
N LEU A 115 -1.08 1.68 -3.91
CA LEU A 115 -0.68 3.06 -3.64
C LEU A 115 0.57 3.34 -4.46
N VAL A 116 0.48 4.29 -5.37
CA VAL A 116 1.63 4.79 -6.14
C VAL A 116 1.97 6.20 -5.69
N LEU A 117 3.26 6.44 -5.45
CA LEU A 117 3.80 7.75 -5.13
C LEU A 117 4.71 8.22 -6.25
N SER A 118 4.62 9.48 -6.64
CA SER A 118 5.60 10.05 -7.58
C SER A 118 6.97 10.29 -6.90
N TYR A 119 8.05 10.28 -7.67
CA TYR A 119 9.42 10.43 -7.15
C TYR A 119 9.70 11.75 -6.40
N GLU A 120 8.85 12.77 -6.53
CA GLU A 120 8.93 13.98 -5.69
C GLU A 120 8.92 13.64 -4.18
N PHE A 121 8.22 12.57 -3.77
CA PHE A 121 8.23 12.13 -2.36
C PHE A 121 9.56 11.54 -1.90
N ILE A 122 10.38 11.00 -2.82
CA ILE A 122 11.71 10.49 -2.47
C ILE A 122 12.65 11.65 -2.10
N ASN A 123 12.50 12.78 -2.80
CA ASN A 123 13.32 13.97 -2.58
C ASN A 123 12.84 14.81 -1.40
N ASP A 124 11.56 14.72 -1.02
CA ASP A 124 11.01 15.38 0.17
C ASP A 124 10.60 14.37 1.24
N TYR A 125 11.61 13.96 2.01
CA TYR A 125 11.43 13.02 3.12
C TYR A 125 10.41 13.49 4.16
N ASN A 126 10.29 14.81 4.41
CA ASN A 126 9.35 15.34 5.39
C ASN A 126 7.91 15.20 4.89
N LEU A 127 7.68 15.47 3.61
CA LEU A 127 6.40 15.26 2.97
C LEU A 127 6.04 13.76 2.96
N PHE A 128 6.96 12.89 2.55
CA PHE A 128 6.75 11.43 2.57
C PHE A 128 6.39 10.92 3.97
N LYS A 129 7.13 11.34 5.01
CA LYS A 129 6.83 11.02 6.41
C LYS A 129 5.44 11.51 6.83
N THR A 130 5.01 12.67 6.34
CA THR A 130 3.68 13.23 6.62
C THR A 130 2.57 12.42 5.97
N VAL A 131 2.78 11.94 4.74
CA VAL A 131 1.87 10.99 4.08
C VAL A 131 1.74 9.71 4.90
N LEU A 132 2.86 9.07 5.23
CA LEU A 132 2.85 7.81 5.99
C LEU A 132 2.14 7.96 7.34
N LYS A 133 2.37 9.06 8.06
CA LYS A 133 1.68 9.36 9.32
C LYS A 133 0.18 9.58 9.14
N SER A 134 -0.24 10.22 8.05
CA SER A 134 -1.65 10.45 7.77
C SER A 134 -2.42 9.15 7.51
N LEU A 135 -1.73 8.12 7.01
CA LEU A 135 -2.32 6.80 6.77
C LEU A 135 -2.59 6.01 8.06
N LEU A 136 -1.86 6.29 9.16
CA LEU A 136 -2.02 5.64 10.47
C LEU A 136 -3.27 6.13 11.22
#